data_AF-A0A1A6G0I0-F1
#
_entry.id   AF-A0A1A6G0I0-F1
#
_cell.length_a   1.000
_cell.length_b   1.000
_cell.length_c   1.000
_cell.angle_alpha   90.00
_cell.angle_beta   90.00
_cell.angle_gamma   90.00
#
_symmetry.space_group_name_H-M   'P 1'
#
loop_
_entity.id
_entity.type
_entity.pdbx_description
1 polymer ?
#
loop_
_entity_poly.entity_id
_entity_poly.type
_entity_poly.pdbx_seq_one_letter_code
_entity_poly.pdbx_strand_id
1 'polypeptide(L)'
;MSLKGFKQSAENVNQYLTDSKFMEWTLQLAGTQPLEVLVAVQHSLVLQKAQTWSDCVACAYKHWHIKFSDHIQQLLKNFSPDQVI
;
A
#
# COMPACT_ATOMS: atom_id res chain seq x y z
N MET A 1 -13.35 9.10 0.42
CA MET A 1 -12.46 7.92 0.21
C MET A 1 -11.75 8.12 -1.11
N SER A 2 -10.60 8.81 -1.10
CA SER A 2 -9.96 9.19 -2.37
C SER A 2 -9.36 7.98 -3.07
N LEU A 3 -9.73 7.78 -4.34
CA LEU A 3 -9.21 6.81 -5.30
C LEU A 3 -7.67 6.90 -5.55
N LYS A 4 -6.98 7.80 -4.84
CA LYS A 4 -5.58 8.17 -5.06
C LYS A 4 -4.62 6.99 -4.85
N GLY A 5 -4.90 6.13 -3.86
CA GLY A 5 -4.07 4.95 -3.58
C GLY A 5 -4.16 3.87 -4.67
N PHE A 6 -5.35 3.65 -5.23
CA PHE A 6 -5.56 2.67 -6.30
C PHE A 6 -4.90 3.11 -7.60
N LYS A 7 -5.04 4.40 -7.95
CA LYS A 7 -4.43 4.98 -9.14
C LYS A 7 -2.90 4.94 -9.07
N GLN A 8 -2.32 5.40 -7.96
CA GLN A 8 -0.86 5.46 -7.81
C GLN A 8 -0.21 4.07 -7.89
N SER A 9 -0.84 3.06 -7.27
CA SER A 9 -0.31 1.68 -7.31
C SER A 9 -0.27 1.13 -8.73
N ALA A 10 -1.33 1.36 -9.52
CA ALA A 10 -1.37 0.93 -10.92
C ALA A 10 -0.36 1.69 -11.79
N GLU A 11 -0.20 3.00 -11.59
CA GLU A 11 0.80 3.81 -12.30
C GLU A 11 2.22 3.33 -12.02
N ASN A 12 2.55 3.08 -10.76
CA ASN A 12 3.87 2.58 -10.37
C ASN A 12 4.16 1.20 -10.99
N VAL A 13 3.16 0.31 -11.01
CA VAL A 13 3.30 -1.02 -11.65
C VAL A 13 3.51 -0.89 -13.15
N ASN A 14 2.73 -0.04 -13.83
CA ASN A 14 2.89 0.18 -15.26
C ASN A 14 4.28 0.72 -15.58
N GLN A 15 4.73 1.75 -14.85
CA GLN A 15 6.06 2.32 -15.04
C GLN A 15 7.16 1.29 -14.77
N TYR A 16 7.03 0.47 -13.72
CA TYR A 16 7.97 -0.62 -13.42
C TYR A 16 8.08 -1.63 -14.57
N LEU A 17 6.96 -1.94 -15.25
CA LEU A 17 6.93 -2.89 -16.37
C LEU A 17 7.39 -2.29 -17.70
N THR A 18 7.24 -0.98 -17.90
CA THR A 18 7.52 -0.33 -19.19
C THR A 18 8.82 0.45 -19.25
N ASP A 19 9.29 1.00 -18.12
CA ASP A 19 10.46 1.87 -18.07
C ASP A 19 11.65 1.17 -17.38
N SER A 20 12.71 0.92 -18.16
CA SER A 20 13.92 0.28 -17.66
C SER A 20 14.70 1.12 -16.65
N LYS A 21 14.47 2.43 -16.58
CA LYS A 21 15.09 3.35 -15.62
C LYS A 21 14.26 3.54 -14.35
N PHE A 22 13.08 2.94 -14.26
CA PHE A 22 12.19 3.08 -13.10
C PHE A 22 12.91 2.78 -11.77
N MET A 23 13.70 1.70 -11.73
CA MET A 23 14.44 1.32 -10.52
C MET A 23 15.48 2.37 -10.14
N GLU A 24 16.21 2.92 -11.11
CA GLU A 24 17.23 3.94 -10.89
C GLU A 24 16.61 5.21 -10.29
N TRP A 25 15.51 5.70 -10.88
CA TRP A 25 14.82 6.89 -10.38
C TRP A 25 14.12 6.67 -9.04
N THR A 26 13.50 5.51 -8.85
CA THR A 26 12.81 5.19 -7.58
C THR A 26 13.80 5.16 -6.42
N LEU A 27 15.02 4.64 -6.63
CA LEU A 27 16.05 4.61 -5.59
C LEU A 27 16.64 5.99 -5.26
N GLN A 28 16.46 6.98 -6.12
CA GLN A 28 16.88 8.36 -5.87
C GLN A 28 15.83 9.18 -5.09
N LEU A 29 14.64 8.62 -4.82
CA LEU A 29 13.62 9.30 -4.02
C LEU A 29 14.06 9.47 -2.56
N ALA A 30 13.55 10.51 -1.91
CA ALA A 30 13.97 10.87 -0.56
C ALA A 30 13.31 9.98 0.52
N GLY A 31 14.08 9.70 1.58
CA GLY A 31 13.58 9.05 2.79
C GLY A 31 13.05 7.64 2.55
N THR A 32 11.82 7.36 3.00
CA THR A 32 11.18 6.03 2.89
C THR A 32 10.43 5.82 1.58
N GLN A 33 10.32 6.84 0.72
CA GLN A 33 9.58 6.74 -0.55
C GLN A 33 10.05 5.61 -1.47
N PRO A 34 11.36 5.36 -1.67
CA PRO A 34 11.80 4.22 -2.50
C PRO A 34 11.21 2.89 -2.02
N LEU A 35 11.24 2.65 -0.71
CA LEU A 35 10.73 1.42 -0.10
C LEU A 35 9.21 1.33 -0.25
N GLU A 36 8.49 2.41 0.02
CA GLU A 36 7.03 2.45 -0.12
C GLU A 36 6.57 2.14 -1.55
N VAL A 37 7.25 2.72 -2.55
CA VAL A 37 6.95 2.48 -3.96
C VAL A 37 7.24 1.02 -4.35
N LEU A 38 8.40 0.49 -3.97
CA LEU A 38 8.79 -0.88 -4.33
C LEU A 38 7.92 -1.93 -3.63
N VAL A 39 7.57 -1.72 -2.36
CA VAL A 39 6.64 -2.60 -1.64
C VAL A 39 5.26 -2.56 -2.29
N ALA A 40 4.78 -1.38 -2.71
CA ALA A 40 3.49 -1.28 -3.41
C ALA A 40 3.50 -2.05 -4.75
N VAL A 41 4.59 -1.96 -5.52
CA VAL A 41 4.75 -2.71 -6.78
C VAL A 41 4.78 -4.22 -6.53
N GLN A 42 5.60 -4.69 -5.59
CA GLN A 42 5.67 -6.11 -5.22
C GLN A 42 4.31 -6.65 -4.76
N HIS A 43 3.64 -5.88 -3.91
CA HIS A 43 2.35 -6.27 -3.36
C HIS A 43 1.28 -6.36 -4.46
N SER A 44 1.30 -5.47 -5.43
CA SER A 44 0.38 -5.47 -6.57
C SER A 44 0.65 -6.60 -7.57
N LEU A 45 1.92 -6.93 -7.81
CA LEU A 45 2.32 -7.93 -8.81
C LEU A 45 2.32 -9.37 -8.29
N VAL A 46 2.58 -9.55 -6.98
CA VAL A 46 2.81 -10.88 -6.39
C VAL A 46 1.82 -11.19 -5.27
N LEU A 47 1.78 -10.35 -4.23
CA LEU A 47 1.09 -10.73 -2.98
C LEU A 47 -0.43 -10.60 -3.04
N GLN A 48 -0.95 -9.62 -3.78
CA GLN A 48 -2.39 -9.32 -3.89
C GLN A 48 -2.88 -9.27 -5.34
N LYS A 49 -2.19 -9.96 -6.25
CA LYS A 49 -2.62 -10.05 -7.64
C LYS A 49 -3.87 -10.91 -7.77
N ALA A 50 -5.05 -10.28 -7.69
CA ALA A 50 -6.33 -10.95 -7.86
C ALA A 50 -6.42 -11.67 -9.21
N GLN A 51 -6.80 -12.96 -9.18
CA GLN A 51 -7.04 -13.75 -10.39
C GLN A 51 -8.54 -13.90 -10.66
N THR A 52 -9.35 -13.81 -9.61
CA THR A 52 -10.81 -13.95 -9.68
C THR A 52 -11.51 -12.74 -9.06
N TRP A 53 -12.79 -12.58 -9.37
CA TRP A 53 -13.64 -11.59 -8.71
C TRP A 53 -13.71 -11.79 -7.19
N SER A 54 -13.74 -13.05 -6.74
CA SER A 54 -13.75 -13.36 -5.30
C SER A 54 -12.51 -12.84 -4.59
N ASP A 55 -11.35 -12.90 -5.25
CA ASP A 55 -10.10 -12.37 -4.70
C ASP A 55 -10.17 -10.85 -4.52
N CYS A 56 -10.81 -10.13 -5.46
CA CYS A 56 -11.02 -8.69 -5.33
C CYS A 56 -11.87 -8.34 -4.11
N VAL A 57 -12.95 -9.10 -3.85
CA VAL A 57 -13.81 -8.91 -2.68
C VAL A 57 -13.03 -9.20 -1.39
N ALA A 58 -12.23 -10.27 -1.36
CA ALA A 58 -11.37 -10.60 -0.22
C ALA A 58 -10.31 -9.52 0.05
N CYS A 59 -9.69 -8.96 -1.00
CA CYS A 59 -8.75 -7.84 -0.87
C CYS A 59 -9.44 -6.58 -0.33
N ALA A 60 -10.65 -6.26 -0.79
CA ALA A 60 -11.42 -5.14 -0.27
C ALA A 60 -11.76 -5.30 1.22
N TYR A 61 -12.19 -6.50 1.62
CA TYR A 61 -12.47 -6.81 3.02
C TYR A 61 -11.22 -6.69 3.91
N LYS A 62 -10.08 -7.26 3.48
CA LYS A 62 -8.79 -7.13 4.18
C LYS A 62 -8.37 -5.66 4.29
N HIS A 63 -8.51 -4.89 3.22
CA HIS A 63 -8.14 -3.47 3.23
C HIS A 63 -9.00 -2.67 4.21
N TRP A 64 -10.29 -2.95 4.27
CA TRP A 64 -11.20 -2.35 5.24
C TRP A 64 -10.76 -2.66 6.68
N HIS A 65 -10.43 -3.92 6.98
CA HIS A 65 -9.98 -4.33 8.31
C HIS A 65 -8.68 -3.61 8.73
N ILE A 66 -7.69 -3.55 7.83
CA ILE A 66 -6.43 -2.85 8.10
C ILE A 66 -6.67 -1.38 8.44
N LYS A 67 -7.50 -0.69 7.64
CA LYS A 67 -7.73 0.76 7.78
C LYS A 67 -8.60 1.12 8.99
N PHE A 68 -9.62 0.33 9.27
CA PHE A 68 -10.66 0.69 10.24
C PHE A 68 -10.67 -0.18 11.51
N SER A 69 -9.81 -1.18 11.59
CA SER A 69 -9.61 -1.99 12.80
C SER A 69 -8.16 -1.97 13.21
N ASP A 70 -7.26 -2.55 12.42
CA ASP A 70 -5.87 -2.80 12.85
C ASP A 70 -5.12 -1.50 13.14
N HIS A 71 -5.20 -0.51 12.24
CA HIS A 71 -4.56 0.80 12.45
C HIS A 71 -5.15 1.55 13.65
N ILE A 72 -6.46 1.46 13.87
CA ILE A 72 -7.10 2.12 15.03
C ILE A 72 -6.63 1.44 16.32
N GLN A 73 -6.61 0.11 16.35
CA GLN A 73 -6.11 -0.64 17.51
C GLN A 73 -4.62 -0.38 17.76
N GLN A 74 -3.79 -0.29 16.72
CA GLN A 74 -2.39 0.08 16.87
C GLN A 74 -2.23 1.49 17.43
N LEU A 75 -3.03 2.45 16.94
CA LEU A 75 -3.02 3.81 17.45
C LEU A 75 -3.38 3.84 18.94
N LEU A 76 -4.46 3.16 19.34
CA LEU A 76 -4.90 3.09 20.75
C LEU A 76 -3.90 2.37 21.66
N LYS A 77 -3.12 1.41 21.14
CA LYS A 77 -2.03 0.77 21.89
C LYS A 77 -0.86 1.72 22.12
N ASN A 78 -0.51 2.51 21.11
CA ASN A 78 0.59 3.47 21.18
C ASN A 78 0.22 4.70 22.02
N PHE A 79 -1.06 5.07 22.02
CA PHE A 79 -1.62 6.20 22.75
C PHE A 79 -2.79 5.69 23.60
N SER A 80 -2.48 5.21 24.81
CA SER A 80 -3.52 4.68 25.68
C SER A 80 -4.57 5.78 25.95
N PRO A 81 -5.87 5.48 25.99
CA PRO A 81 -6.92 6.50 26.18
C PRO A 81 -6.75 7.30 27.47
N ASP A 82 -6.14 6.69 28.48
CA ASP A 82 -5.88 7.28 29.80
C ASP A 82 -4.53 8.00 29.90
N GLN A 83 -3.80 8.10 28.78
CA GLN A 83 -2.48 8.71 28.73
C GLN A 83 -2.64 10.23 28.67
N VAL A 84 -2.48 10.88 29.82
CA VAL A 84 -2.39 12.34 29.93
C VAL A 84 -1.03 12.77 29.35
N ILE A 85 -1.06 13.62 28.32
CA ILE A 85 0.12 14.18 27.65
C ILE A 85 0.80 15.21 28.56
#